data_AF-A0AAD6Z203-F1
#
_entry.id   AF-A0AAD6Z203-F1
#
_cell.length_a   1.000
_cell.length_b   1.000
_cell.length_c   1.000
_cell.angle_alpha   90.00
_cell.angle_beta   90.00
_cell.angle_gamma   90.00
#
_symmetry.space_group_name_H-M   'P 1'
#
loop_
_entity.id
_entity.type
_entity.pdbx_description
1 polymer ?
#
loop_
_entity_poly.entity_id
_entity_poly.type
_entity_poly.pdbx_seq_one_letter_code
_entity_poly.pdbx_strand_id
1 'polypeptide(L)'
;MNDTIPLKFPRLIALFLAWAWSLISLAFCINAFVKSKRDEKDIQSEAPPPAEVSINTNDVTQAGAVVATISALILILTTLFIGIIIIDANSRSGISTRTLPLQYISLGFLAVWLFATEIPVSHFIATRSARVVASINGIQLPSDALGVIERALGVSTAYKDFSYLKLLAILPWFAFLFTLVAAVVTFQASRRRAPLVPEKSAEPTSAA
;
A
#
# COMPACT_ATOMS: atom_id res chain seq x y z
N MET A 1 5.01 14.50 -34.04
CA MET A 1 5.47 14.09 -32.70
C MET A 1 5.73 12.59 -32.76
N ASN A 2 6.97 12.16 -32.52
CA ASN A 2 7.39 10.76 -32.69
C ASN A 2 6.77 9.89 -31.59
N ASP A 3 5.67 9.20 -31.90
CA ASP A 3 5.01 8.23 -31.03
C ASP A 3 5.72 6.87 -31.05
N THR A 4 6.97 6.83 -30.55
CA THR A 4 7.69 5.56 -30.36
C THR A 4 7.32 4.83 -29.07
N ILE A 5 6.58 5.50 -28.15
CA ILE A 5 6.18 4.93 -26.86
C ILE A 5 4.64 4.81 -26.82
N PRO A 6 4.06 3.59 -26.86
CA PRO A 6 2.62 3.42 -26.85
C PRO A 6 2.03 3.92 -25.52
N LEU A 7 0.99 4.77 -25.62
CA LEU A 7 0.20 5.29 -24.49
C LEU A 7 1.06 5.99 -23.41
N LYS A 8 2.08 6.78 -23.81
CA LYS A 8 2.99 7.46 -22.87
C LYS A 8 2.25 8.30 -21.81
N PHE A 9 1.36 9.20 -22.22
CA PHE A 9 0.65 10.09 -21.31
C PHE A 9 -0.32 9.33 -20.38
N PRO A 10 -1.20 8.43 -20.87
CA PRO A 10 -2.04 7.62 -20.00
C PRO A 10 -1.25 6.80 -18.97
N ARG A 11 -0.11 6.21 -19.38
CA ARG A 11 0.76 5.46 -18.47
C ARG A 11 1.36 6.35 -17.38
N LEU A 12 1.88 7.52 -17.75
CA LEU A 12 2.46 8.45 -16.78
C LEU A 12 1.42 8.92 -15.76
N ILE A 13 0.22 9.27 -16.22
CA ILE A 13 -0.88 9.70 -15.33
C ILE A 13 -1.26 8.56 -14.38
N ALA A 14 -1.45 7.34 -14.90
CA ALA A 14 -1.83 6.20 -14.08
C ALA A 14 -0.73 5.82 -13.06
N LEU A 15 0.54 5.80 -13.47
CA LEU A 15 1.67 5.53 -12.59
C LEU A 15 1.84 6.62 -11.53
N PHE A 16 1.64 7.89 -11.89
CA PHE A 16 1.73 9.00 -10.95
C PHE A 16 0.62 8.96 -9.90
N LEU A 17 -0.61 8.63 -10.31
CA LEU A 17 -1.72 8.46 -9.37
C LEU A 17 -1.47 7.26 -8.42
N ALA A 18 -1.00 6.13 -8.95
CA ALA A 18 -0.61 4.99 -8.11
C ALA A 18 0.49 5.39 -7.12
N TRP A 19 1.52 6.10 -7.59
CA TRP A 19 2.60 6.63 -6.77
C TRP A 19 2.09 7.54 -5.64
N ALA A 20 1.25 8.52 -5.96
CA ALA A 20 0.75 9.50 -4.99
C ALA A 20 -0.11 8.83 -3.90
N TRP A 21 -1.03 7.95 -4.29
CA TRP A 21 -1.89 7.27 -3.33
C TRP A 21 -1.14 6.22 -2.50
N SER A 22 -0.14 5.55 -3.05
CA SER A 22 0.75 4.68 -2.27
C SER A 22 1.60 5.46 -1.27
N LEU A 23 2.08 6.66 -1.61
CA LEU A 23 2.78 7.54 -0.68
C LEU A 23 1.88 7.97 0.48
N ILE A 24 0.66 8.40 0.17
CA ILE A 24 -0.35 8.80 1.17
C ILE A 24 -0.67 7.61 2.09
N SER A 25 -0.99 6.45 1.51
CA SER A 25 -1.27 5.21 2.27
C SER A 25 -0.12 4.87 3.23
N LEU A 26 1.13 4.88 2.75
CA LEU A 26 2.31 4.59 3.55
C LEU A 26 2.48 5.60 4.70
N ALA A 27 2.32 6.91 4.42
CA ALA A 27 2.42 7.95 5.44
C ALA A 27 1.37 7.76 6.56
N PHE A 28 0.14 7.41 6.19
CA PHE A 28 -0.92 7.13 7.16
C PHE A 28 -0.68 5.84 7.94
N CYS A 29 -0.14 4.79 7.31
CA CYS A 29 0.29 3.59 8.02
C CYS A 29 1.31 3.94 9.10
N ILE A 30 2.37 4.66 8.75
CA ILE A 30 3.42 5.07 9.70
C ILE A 30 2.83 5.93 10.83
N ASN A 31 1.96 6.88 10.51
CA ASN A 31 1.31 7.72 11.51
C ASN A 31 0.43 6.90 12.47
N ALA A 32 -0.35 5.93 11.96
CA ALA A 32 -1.14 5.03 12.77
C ALA A 32 -0.27 4.16 13.69
N PHE A 33 0.88 3.67 13.21
CA PHE A 33 1.85 2.94 14.03
C PHE A 33 2.41 3.78 15.17
N VAL A 34 2.84 5.01 14.88
CA VAL A 34 3.38 5.93 15.90
C VAL A 34 2.33 6.26 16.93
N LYS A 35 1.08 6.54 16.51
CA LYS A 35 -0.01 6.87 17.41
C LYS A 35 -0.43 5.68 18.27
N SER A 36 -0.56 4.49 17.69
CA SER A 36 -0.84 3.26 18.44
C SER A 36 0.19 2.98 19.52
N LYS A 37 1.48 3.26 19.26
CA LYS A 37 2.54 3.10 20.26
C LYS A 37 2.57 4.18 21.34
N ARG A 38 2.03 5.37 21.08
CA ARG A 38 1.85 6.40 22.11
C ARG A 38 0.67 6.06 23.01
N ASP A 39 -0.47 5.73 22.40
CA ASP A 39 -1.68 5.33 23.14
C ASP A 39 -1.39 4.15 24.09
N GLU A 40 -0.58 3.16 23.66
CA GLU A 40 -0.14 2.04 24.50
C GLU A 40 0.66 2.50 25.74
N LYS A 41 1.57 3.47 25.58
CA LYS A 41 2.39 4.00 26.68
C LYS A 41 1.60 4.88 27.62
N ASP A 42 0.71 5.71 27.08
CA ASP A 42 -0.11 6.63 27.86
C ASP A 42 -1.04 5.82 28.78
N ILE A 43 -1.69 4.78 28.24
CA ILE A 43 -2.55 3.87 29.02
C ILE A 43 -1.76 3.09 30.08
N GLN A 44 -0.54 2.64 29.75
CA GLN A 44 0.32 1.98 30.73
C GLN A 44 0.74 2.93 31.87
N SER A 45 0.89 4.23 31.59
CA SER A 45 1.27 5.23 32.58
C SER A 45 0.13 5.66 33.52
N GLU A 46 -1.11 5.53 33.07
CA GLU A 46 -2.31 5.85 33.85
C GLU A 46 -2.84 4.66 34.67
N ALA A 47 -2.30 3.45 34.44
CA ALA A 47 -2.73 2.26 35.16
C ALA A 47 -2.31 2.34 36.66
N PRO A 48 -3.27 2.27 37.61
CA PRO A 48 -2.95 2.34 39.03
C PRO A 48 -2.16 1.09 39.47
N PRO A 49 -1.03 1.23 40.19
CA PRO A 49 -0.31 0.07 40.72
C PRO A 49 -1.24 -0.78 41.61
N PRO A 50 -1.27 -2.12 41.49
CA PRO A 50 -0.40 -3.02 40.73
C PRO A 50 -1.02 -3.56 39.41
N ALA A 51 -1.89 -2.77 38.77
CA ALA A 51 -2.52 -3.15 37.51
C ALA A 51 -1.58 -2.88 36.32
N GLU A 52 -1.28 -3.91 35.54
CA GLU A 52 -0.65 -3.79 34.22
C GLU A 52 -1.72 -3.91 33.14
N VAL A 53 -1.88 -2.88 32.31
CA VAL A 53 -2.80 -2.90 31.17
C VAL A 53 -1.99 -3.11 29.90
N SER A 54 -2.17 -4.27 29.27
CA SER A 54 -1.60 -4.62 27.97
C SER A 54 -2.70 -4.62 26.93
N ILE A 55 -2.56 -3.81 25.88
CA ILE A 55 -3.51 -3.81 24.77
C ILE A 55 -2.98 -4.72 23.68
N ASN A 56 -3.61 -5.88 23.49
CA ASN A 56 -3.21 -6.79 22.43
C ASN A 56 -3.75 -6.26 21.08
N THR A 57 -2.88 -5.57 20.34
CA THR A 57 -3.16 -5.03 18.99
C THR A 57 -2.46 -5.82 17.88
N ASN A 58 -1.93 -7.01 18.18
CA ASN A 58 -1.01 -7.74 17.31
C ASN A 58 -1.61 -8.05 15.92
N ASP A 59 -2.91 -8.35 15.88
CA ASP A 59 -3.61 -8.65 14.62
C ASP A 59 -3.69 -7.44 13.68
N VAL A 60 -3.92 -6.24 14.24
CA VAL A 60 -4.06 -5.00 13.47
C VAL A 60 -2.68 -4.46 13.08
N THR A 61 -1.68 -4.57 13.97
CA THR A 61 -0.32 -4.10 13.69
C THR A 61 0.37 -4.97 12.64
N GLN A 62 0.20 -6.30 12.69
CA GLN A 62 0.74 -7.19 11.66
C GLN A 62 0.08 -6.95 10.31
N ALA A 63 -1.25 -6.89 10.27
CA ALA A 63 -1.97 -6.68 9.02
C ALA A 63 -1.69 -5.29 8.42
N GLY A 64 -1.65 -4.24 9.26
CA GLY A 64 -1.26 -2.89 8.84
C GLY A 64 0.19 -2.80 8.36
N ALA A 65 1.10 -3.60 8.92
CA ALA A 65 2.50 -3.62 8.51
C ALA A 65 2.64 -4.18 7.09
N VAL A 66 1.87 -5.22 6.78
CA VAL A 66 1.82 -5.79 5.43
C VAL A 66 1.30 -4.76 4.42
N VAL A 67 0.22 -4.03 4.75
CA VAL A 67 -0.31 -2.95 3.89
C VAL A 67 0.74 -1.84 3.67
N ALA A 68 1.49 -1.47 4.71
CA ALA A 68 2.58 -0.51 4.62
C ALA A 68 3.70 -1.02 3.70
N THR A 69 4.10 -2.29 3.84
CA THR A 69 5.12 -2.92 2.98
C THR A 69 4.69 -2.93 1.51
N ILE A 70 3.45 -3.33 1.23
CA ILE A 70 2.94 -3.35 -0.15
C ILE A 70 2.86 -1.93 -0.71
N SER A 71 2.38 -0.96 0.06
CA SER A 71 2.33 0.45 -0.35
C SER A 71 3.73 1.00 -0.67
N ALA A 72 4.74 0.66 0.14
CA ALA A 72 6.14 1.04 -0.12
C ALA A 72 6.69 0.39 -1.39
N LEU A 73 6.39 -0.89 -1.64
CA LEU A 73 6.81 -1.58 -2.86
C LEU A 73 6.19 -0.94 -4.11
N ILE A 74 4.89 -0.60 -4.07
CA ILE A 74 4.23 0.11 -5.17
C ILE A 74 4.88 1.47 -5.40
N LEU A 75 5.17 2.22 -4.34
CA LEU A 75 5.84 3.52 -4.41
C LEU A 75 7.21 3.43 -5.10
N ILE A 76 8.02 2.44 -4.73
CA ILE A 76 9.35 2.22 -5.32
C ILE A 76 9.23 1.84 -6.79
N LEU A 77 8.36 0.87 -7.14
CA LEU A 77 8.20 0.42 -8.51
C LEU A 77 7.63 1.51 -9.43
N THR A 78 6.63 2.25 -8.97
CA THR A 78 6.06 3.36 -9.74
C THR A 78 7.09 4.48 -9.96
N THR A 79 7.91 4.79 -8.95
CA THR A 79 9.05 5.71 -9.10
C THR A 79 10.03 5.23 -10.18
N LEU A 80 10.42 3.95 -10.12
CA LEU A 80 11.31 3.34 -11.10
C LEU A 80 10.74 3.40 -12.52
N PHE A 81 9.46 3.05 -12.69
CA PHE A 81 8.81 3.00 -14.00
C PHE A 81 8.57 4.39 -14.60
N ILE A 82 8.22 5.38 -13.77
CA ILE A 82 8.18 6.79 -14.19
C ILE A 82 9.58 7.22 -14.66
N GLY A 83 10.62 6.92 -13.89
CA GLY A 83 12.01 7.20 -14.26
C GLY A 83 12.41 6.58 -15.60
N ILE A 84 12.07 5.30 -15.83
CA ILE A 84 12.32 4.62 -17.11
C ILE A 84 11.61 5.34 -18.27
N ILE A 85 10.36 5.77 -18.10
CA ILE A 85 9.63 6.50 -19.16
C ILE A 85 10.29 7.85 -19.47
N ILE A 86 10.76 8.58 -18.45
CA ILE A 86 11.43 9.87 -18.61
C ILE A 86 12.79 9.71 -19.31
N ILE A 87 13.60 8.75 -18.86
CA ILE A 87 14.92 8.46 -19.45
C ILE A 87 14.76 8.03 -20.91
N ASP A 88 13.80 7.13 -21.20
CA ASP A 88 13.61 6.61 -22.55
C ASP A 88 13.07 7.69 -23.52
N ALA A 89 12.29 8.64 -23.00
CA ALA A 89 11.84 9.80 -23.77
C ALA A 89 13.00 10.71 -24.21
N ASN A 90 14.08 10.80 -23.43
CA ASN A 90 15.27 11.59 -23.76
C ASN A 90 16.33 10.80 -24.54
N SER A 91 16.47 9.49 -24.29
CA SER A 91 17.60 8.69 -24.76
C SER A 91 17.27 7.78 -25.98
N ARG A 92 16.00 7.69 -26.41
CA ARG A 92 15.52 6.80 -27.50
C ARG A 92 15.97 5.33 -27.38
N SER A 93 16.23 4.87 -26.15
CA SER A 93 16.87 3.58 -25.86
C SER A 93 15.96 2.35 -26.05
N GLY A 94 14.64 2.56 -26.15
CA GLY A 94 13.62 1.50 -26.24
C GLY A 94 13.43 0.69 -24.94
N ILE A 95 14.05 1.09 -23.83
CA ILE A 95 14.03 0.35 -22.55
C ILE A 95 12.62 0.31 -21.94
N SER A 96 11.82 1.36 -22.10
CA SER A 96 10.42 1.37 -21.65
C SER A 96 9.62 0.30 -22.39
N THR A 97 9.87 0.17 -23.69
CA THR A 97 9.23 -0.83 -24.56
C THR A 97 9.84 -2.22 -24.44
N ARG A 98 10.88 -2.43 -23.63
CA ARG A 98 11.36 -3.78 -23.28
C ARG A 98 10.78 -4.24 -21.94
N THR A 99 10.69 -3.33 -20.97
CA THR A 99 10.28 -3.64 -19.58
C THR A 99 8.76 -3.73 -19.32
N LEU A 100 7.87 -3.37 -20.26
CA LEU A 100 6.39 -3.43 -20.04
C LEU A 100 5.86 -4.74 -19.41
N PRO A 101 6.29 -5.96 -19.83
CA PRO A 101 5.87 -7.19 -19.16
C PRO A 101 6.13 -7.21 -17.67
N LEU A 102 7.35 -6.84 -17.28
CA LEU A 102 7.72 -6.75 -15.87
C LEU A 102 6.87 -5.70 -15.15
N GLN A 103 6.59 -4.57 -15.79
CA GLN A 103 5.79 -3.49 -15.21
C GLN A 103 4.35 -3.93 -14.91
N TYR A 104 3.61 -4.48 -15.88
CA TYR A 104 2.21 -4.84 -15.63
C TYR A 104 2.08 -6.08 -14.75
N ILE A 105 3.01 -7.04 -14.84
CA ILE A 105 2.99 -8.25 -13.99
C ILE A 105 3.24 -7.86 -12.53
N SER A 106 4.27 -7.05 -12.26
CA SER A 106 4.59 -6.63 -10.89
C SER A 106 3.51 -5.74 -10.28
N LEU A 107 2.99 -4.75 -11.03
CA LEU A 107 1.88 -3.91 -10.54
C LEU A 107 0.59 -4.71 -10.37
N GLY A 108 0.29 -5.64 -11.28
CA GLY A 108 -0.88 -6.52 -11.17
C GLY A 108 -0.80 -7.42 -9.94
N PHE A 109 0.38 -8.02 -9.70
CA PHE A 109 0.63 -8.82 -8.50
C PHE A 109 0.46 -8.00 -7.21
N LEU A 110 1.07 -6.80 -7.14
CA LEU A 110 0.93 -5.93 -5.97
C LEU A 110 -0.51 -5.43 -5.77
N ALA A 111 -1.26 -5.17 -6.83
CA ALA A 111 -2.67 -4.81 -6.72
C ALA A 111 -3.50 -5.96 -6.13
N VAL A 112 -3.31 -7.19 -6.60
CA VAL A 112 -4.00 -8.38 -6.05
C VAL A 112 -3.58 -8.63 -4.60
N TRP A 113 -2.29 -8.50 -4.30
CA TRP A 113 -1.79 -8.67 -2.94
C TRP A 113 -2.38 -7.62 -2.00
N LEU A 114 -2.37 -6.34 -2.39
CA LEU A 114 -2.96 -5.25 -1.60
C LEU A 114 -4.45 -5.50 -1.35
N PHE A 115 -5.19 -5.89 -2.40
CA PHE A 115 -6.60 -6.23 -2.29
C PHE A 115 -6.86 -7.39 -1.31
N ALA A 116 -6.07 -8.46 -1.41
CA ALA A 116 -6.19 -9.62 -0.54
C ALA A 116 -5.92 -9.29 0.94
N THR A 117 -5.01 -8.35 1.21
CA THR A 117 -4.69 -7.91 2.58
C THR A 117 -5.66 -6.85 3.10
N GLU A 118 -6.23 -6.03 2.22
CA GLU A 118 -7.11 -4.93 2.64
C GLU A 118 -8.48 -5.41 3.10
N ILE A 119 -9.00 -6.51 2.52
CA ILE A 119 -10.26 -7.14 2.96
C ILE A 119 -10.23 -7.50 4.45
N PRO A 120 -9.27 -8.32 4.95
CA PRO A 120 -9.23 -8.67 6.37
C PRO A 120 -8.93 -7.44 7.25
N VAL A 121 -8.09 -6.49 6.82
CA VAL A 121 -7.82 -5.25 7.57
C VAL A 121 -9.09 -4.43 7.77
N SER A 122 -9.84 -4.17 6.68
CA SER A 122 -11.11 -3.45 6.71
C SER A 122 -12.13 -4.18 7.58
N HIS A 123 -12.23 -5.50 7.47
CA HIS A 123 -13.11 -6.31 8.29
C HIS A 123 -12.74 -6.27 9.78
N PHE A 124 -11.45 -6.36 10.12
CA PHE A 124 -10.98 -6.28 11.50
C PHE A 124 -11.24 -4.91 12.11
N ILE A 125 -11.00 -3.83 11.40
CA ILE A 125 -11.23 -2.46 11.90
C ILE A 125 -12.74 -2.19 12.08
N ALA A 126 -13.59 -2.74 11.21
CA ALA A 126 -15.04 -2.57 11.31
C ALA A 126 -15.67 -3.41 12.44
N THR A 127 -15.16 -4.62 12.67
CA THR A 127 -15.84 -5.63 13.50
C THR A 127 -15.17 -5.84 14.86
N ARG A 128 -13.87 -5.60 14.99
CA ARG A 128 -13.12 -5.85 16.23
C ARG A 128 -12.94 -4.57 17.05
N SER A 129 -12.81 -4.79 18.35
CA SER A 129 -12.32 -3.81 19.32
C SER A 129 -10.91 -4.20 19.76
N ALA A 130 -10.15 -3.22 20.26
CA ALA A 130 -8.89 -3.46 20.94
C ALA A 130 -9.15 -4.39 22.12
N ARG A 131 -8.52 -5.56 22.11
CA ARG A 131 -8.59 -6.48 23.27
C ARG A 131 -7.69 -5.88 24.35
N VAL A 132 -8.30 -5.13 25.26
CA VAL A 132 -7.65 -4.64 26.48
C VAL A 132 -7.48 -5.85 27.40
N VAL A 133 -6.25 -6.17 27.77
CA VAL A 133 -5.93 -7.20 28.76
C VAL A 133 -5.40 -6.48 29.98
N ALA A 134 -6.23 -6.30 31.01
CA ALA A 134 -5.77 -5.81 32.30
C ALA A 134 -5.36 -7.01 33.15
N SER A 135 -4.18 -6.94 33.74
CA SER A 135 -3.67 -7.92 34.70
C SER A 135 -3.43 -7.21 36.03
N ILE A 136 -3.85 -7.80 37.14
CA ILE A 136 -3.53 -7.29 38.48
C ILE A 136 -2.65 -8.35 39.15
N ASN A 137 -1.43 -7.99 39.55
CA ASN A 137 -0.47 -8.93 40.15
C ASN A 137 -0.24 -10.20 39.28
N GLY A 138 -0.23 -10.06 37.95
CA GLY A 138 -0.04 -11.18 37.02
C GLY A 138 -1.27 -12.05 36.76
N ILE A 139 -2.43 -11.74 37.36
CA ILE A 139 -3.70 -12.44 37.09
C ILE A 139 -4.50 -11.61 36.08
N GLN A 140 -4.76 -12.18 34.90
CA GLN A 140 -5.61 -11.55 33.89
C GLN A 140 -7.04 -11.41 34.42
N LEU A 141 -7.56 -10.19 34.37
CA LEU A 141 -8.97 -9.93 34.65
C LEU A 141 -9.84 -10.54 33.55
N PRO A 142 -10.99 -11.14 33.93
CA PRO A 142 -11.97 -11.60 32.95
C PRO A 142 -12.46 -10.44 32.08
N SER A 143 -12.73 -10.71 30.79
CA SER A 143 -13.23 -9.72 29.82
C SER A 143 -14.51 -9.02 30.26
N ASP A 144 -15.30 -9.64 31.13
CA ASP A 144 -16.55 -9.07 31.65
C ASP A 144 -16.31 -7.94 32.67
N ALA A 145 -15.20 -8.01 33.44
CA ALA A 145 -14.80 -6.96 34.37
C ALA A 145 -14.22 -5.74 33.63
N LEU A 146 -13.56 -5.98 32.50
CA LEU A 146 -13.01 -4.93 31.63
C LEU A 146 -14.11 -4.06 31.01
N GLY A 147 -15.23 -4.63 30.59
CA GLY A 147 -16.36 -3.85 30.06
C GLY A 147 -16.98 -2.89 31.08
N VAL A 148 -16.86 -3.18 32.38
CA VAL A 148 -17.30 -2.28 33.47
C VAL A 148 -16.30 -1.15 33.67
N ILE A 149 -15.00 -1.46 33.62
CA ILE A 149 -13.91 -0.47 33.73
C ILE A 149 -13.89 0.47 32.52
N GLU A 150 -14.09 -0.03 31.32
CA GLU A 150 -14.21 0.77 30.08
C GLU A 150 -15.37 1.76 30.15
N ARG A 151 -16.54 1.32 30.64
CA ARG A 151 -17.70 2.22 30.87
C ARG A 151 -17.45 3.23 31.97
N ALA A 152 -16.71 2.86 33.01
CA ALA A 152 -16.38 3.75 34.12
C ALA A 152 -15.32 4.81 33.74
N LEU A 153 -14.36 4.46 32.87
CA LEU A 153 -13.32 5.36 32.37
C LEU A 153 -13.75 6.14 31.13
N GLY A 154 -14.87 5.78 30.50
CA GLY A 154 -15.36 6.44 29.29
C GLY A 154 -14.47 6.22 28.05
N VAL A 155 -13.55 5.25 28.10
CA VAL A 155 -12.62 4.95 27.02
C VAL A 155 -13.27 3.92 26.09
N SER A 156 -13.52 4.30 24.84
CA SER A 156 -13.99 3.34 23.83
C SER A 156 -12.84 2.47 23.33
N THR A 157 -13.06 1.16 23.33
CA THR A 157 -12.13 0.16 22.80
C THR A 157 -12.41 -0.17 21.33
N ALA A 158 -13.48 0.36 20.74
CA ALA A 158 -13.84 0.05 19.37
C ALA A 158 -12.84 0.69 18.39
N TYR A 159 -12.19 -0.10 17.53
CA TYR A 159 -11.21 0.41 16.57
C TYR A 159 -11.80 1.48 15.64
N LYS A 160 -13.10 1.35 15.33
CA LYS A 160 -13.88 2.31 14.58
C LYS A 160 -14.02 3.69 15.24
N ASP A 161 -13.64 3.90 16.50
CA ASP A 161 -13.73 5.23 17.11
C ASP A 161 -12.42 6.02 16.94
N PHE A 162 -11.34 5.33 16.60
CA PHE A 162 -10.06 5.95 16.30
C PHE A 162 -10.01 6.41 14.84
N SER A 163 -10.06 7.73 14.62
CA SER A 163 -10.01 8.34 13.28
C SER A 163 -8.79 7.90 12.45
N TYR A 164 -7.66 7.59 13.10
CA TYR A 164 -6.46 7.12 12.41
C TYR A 164 -6.62 5.70 11.86
N LEU A 165 -7.37 4.82 12.52
CA LEU A 165 -7.67 3.46 12.03
C LEU A 165 -8.70 3.50 10.89
N LYS A 166 -9.66 4.44 10.91
CA LYS A 166 -10.56 4.64 9.76
C LYS A 166 -9.80 5.02 8.50
N LEU A 167 -8.87 5.97 8.62
CA LEU A 167 -8.06 6.41 7.49
C LEU A 167 -7.15 5.29 6.99
N LEU A 168 -6.61 4.48 7.90
CA LEU A 168 -5.84 3.28 7.56
C LEU A 168 -6.67 2.27 6.75
N ALA A 169 -7.97 2.11 7.04
CA ALA A 169 -8.84 1.17 6.33
C ALA A 169 -9.37 1.70 4.98
N ILE A 170 -9.33 3.01 4.74
CA ILE A 170 -9.95 3.64 3.55
C ILE A 170 -8.90 4.00 2.51
N LEU A 171 -7.77 4.58 2.94
CA LEU A 171 -6.77 5.11 2.01
C LEU A 171 -6.09 4.04 1.13
N PRO A 172 -5.77 2.84 1.62
CA PRO A 172 -5.18 1.80 0.79
C PRO A 172 -6.10 1.34 -0.36
N TRP A 173 -7.43 1.49 -0.25
CA TRP A 173 -8.35 1.20 -1.36
C TRP A 173 -8.11 2.08 -2.58
N PHE A 174 -7.77 3.35 -2.37
CA PHE A 174 -7.40 4.24 -3.47
C PHE A 174 -6.06 3.84 -4.08
N ALA A 175 -5.07 3.48 -3.25
CA ALA A 175 -3.80 2.97 -3.72
C ALA A 175 -4.00 1.70 -4.57
N PHE A 176 -4.86 0.78 -4.13
CA PHE A 176 -5.26 -0.40 -4.90
C PHE A 176 -5.87 -0.02 -6.26
N LEU A 177 -6.89 0.85 -6.27
CA LEU A 177 -7.60 1.24 -7.49
C LEU A 177 -6.63 1.81 -8.54
N PHE A 178 -5.78 2.76 -8.15
CA PHE A 178 -4.86 3.38 -9.09
C PHE A 178 -3.72 2.44 -9.50
N THR A 179 -3.27 1.54 -8.64
CA THR A 179 -2.29 0.50 -9.00
C THR A 179 -2.87 -0.47 -10.03
N LEU A 180 -4.14 -0.87 -9.87
CA LEU A 180 -4.84 -1.71 -10.83
C LEU A 180 -4.99 -1.00 -12.19
N VAL A 181 -5.41 0.27 -12.19
CA VAL A 181 -5.49 1.07 -13.41
C VAL A 181 -4.12 1.18 -14.09
N ALA A 182 -3.06 1.43 -13.33
CA ALA A 182 -1.70 1.47 -13.87
C ALA A 182 -1.27 0.13 -14.50
N ALA A 183 -1.61 -0.99 -13.86
CA ALA A 183 -1.35 -2.33 -14.40
C ALA A 183 -2.10 -2.56 -15.73
N VAL A 184 -3.41 -2.23 -15.78
CA VAL A 184 -4.25 -2.39 -16.98
C VAL A 184 -3.76 -1.50 -18.12
N VAL A 185 -3.48 -0.23 -17.86
CA VAL A 185 -2.98 0.70 -18.88
C VAL A 185 -1.62 0.23 -19.42
N THR A 186 -0.75 -0.27 -18.55
CA THR A 186 0.56 -0.81 -18.95
C THR A 186 0.43 -2.11 -19.75
N PHE A 187 -0.54 -2.96 -19.41
CA PHE A 187 -0.89 -4.15 -20.19
C PHE A 187 -1.44 -3.79 -21.57
N GLN A 188 -2.33 -2.80 -21.66
CA GLN A 188 -2.80 -2.33 -22.98
C GLN A 188 -1.65 -1.78 -23.83
N ALA A 189 -0.69 -1.07 -23.22
CA ALA A 189 0.50 -0.61 -23.91
C ALA A 189 1.43 -1.75 -24.36
N SER A 190 1.52 -2.85 -23.59
CA SER A 190 2.29 -4.03 -24.00
C SER A 190 1.66 -4.73 -25.22
N ARG A 191 0.32 -4.77 -25.30
CA ARG A 191 -0.40 -5.31 -26.46
C ARG A 191 -0.30 -4.45 -27.72
N ARG A 192 -0.05 -3.16 -27.58
CA ARG A 192 0.12 -2.21 -28.70
C ARG A 192 1.56 -2.05 -29.17
N ARG A 193 2.48 -2.91 -28.71
CA ARG A 193 3.86 -2.92 -29.22
C ARG A 193 3.84 -3.29 -30.70
N ALA A 194 4.27 -2.36 -31.57
CA ALA A 194 4.66 -2.72 -32.93
C ALA A 194 5.89 -3.65 -32.86
N PRO A 195 5.99 -4.68 -33.71
CA PRO A 195 7.23 -5.45 -33.82
C PRO A 195 8.37 -4.48 -34.15
N LEU A 196 9.48 -4.57 -33.42
CA LEU A 196 10.73 -3.93 -33.86
C LEU A 196 11.08 -4.59 -35.19
N VAL A 197 10.83 -3.90 -36.30
CA VAL A 197 11.35 -4.32 -37.60
C VAL A 197 12.87 -4.24 -37.45
N PRO A 198 13.61 -5.36 -37.48
CA PRO A 198 15.06 -5.30 -37.52
C PRO A 198 15.41 -4.52 -38.79
N GLU A 199 16.14 -3.41 -38.62
CA GLU A 199 16.67 -2.62 -39.71
C GLU A 199 17.43 -3.59 -40.63
N LYS A 200 16.82 -3.88 -41.78
CA LYS A 200 17.41 -4.74 -42.81
C LYS A 200 18.70 -4.05 -43.20
N SER A 201 19.82 -4.60 -42.74
CA SER A 201 21.18 -4.19 -43.07
C SER A 201 21.23 -3.87 -44.56
N ALA A 202 21.55 -2.61 -44.88
CA ALA A 202 21.73 -2.14 -46.24
C ALA A 202 22.65 -3.11 -46.98
N GLU A 203 22.08 -3.85 -47.91
CA GLU A 203 22.80 -4.69 -48.85
C GLU A 203 23.55 -3.71 -49.78
N PRO A 204 24.89 -3.68 -49.81
CA PRO A 204 25.61 -2.80 -50.70
C PRO A 204 25.35 -3.26 -52.12
N THR A 205 24.57 -2.48 -52.87
CA THR A 205 24.40 -2.61 -54.31
C THR A 205 25.77 -2.47 -54.96
N SER A 206 26.44 -3.60 -55.17
CA SER A 206 27.61 -3.75 -56.02
C SER A 206 27.17 -3.51 -57.45
N ALA A 207 27.45 -2.32 -57.98
CA ALA A 207 27.27 -2.01 -59.39
C ALA A 207 28.26 -2.83 -60.22
N ALA A 208 27.73 -3.55 -61.21
CA ALA A 208 28.46 -4.15 -62.32
C ALA A 208 27.98 -3.50 -63.61
#